data_AF-A0A6B0UVN2-F1
#
_entry.id   AF-A0A6B0UVN2-F1
#
_cell.length_a   1.000
_cell.length_b   1.000
_cell.length_c   1.000
_cell.angle_alpha   90.00
_cell.angle_beta   90.00
_cell.angle_gamma   90.00
#
_symmetry.space_group_name_H-M   'P 1'
#
loop_
_entity.id
_entity.type
_entity.pdbx_description
1 polymer ?
#
loop_
_entity_poly.entity_id
_entity_poly.type
_entity_poly.pdbx_seq_one_letter_code
_entity_poly.pdbx_strand_id
1 'polypeptide(L)'
;MKCLFFLTLLSISSAASSSSGDVFSITLLHTNDIHSHFLQSDGRGANCSEKKAAKNECYGGIARIVTKVRELKRSEENPLFFNAGDFFQGTVWYTVLKYNIVAVAMEKMMYDSVCLGNHEFDDGPEGLAPFLVRMEKANVTVLGTNLNT
;
A
#
# COMPACT_ATOMS: atom_id res chain seq x y z
N MET A 1 45.78 -60.33 -39.29
CA MET A 1 45.87 -59.19 -38.35
C MET A 1 44.49 -58.55 -38.27
N LYS A 2 43.75 -58.76 -37.17
CA LYS A 2 42.41 -58.18 -36.96
C LYS A 2 42.55 -57.02 -35.99
N CYS A 3 42.39 -55.79 -36.47
CA CYS A 3 42.30 -54.59 -35.63
C CYS A 3 40.92 -54.58 -34.95
N LEU A 4 40.88 -54.75 -33.62
CA LEU A 4 39.71 -54.42 -32.82
C LEU A 4 39.76 -52.92 -32.51
N PHE A 5 38.83 -52.15 -33.07
CA PHE A 5 38.54 -50.78 -32.62
C PHE A 5 37.57 -50.87 -31.45
N PHE A 6 38.03 -50.51 -30.24
CA PHE A 6 37.15 -50.29 -29.09
C PHE A 6 36.51 -48.90 -29.23
N LEU A 7 35.21 -48.87 -29.51
CA LEU A 7 34.41 -47.65 -29.51
C LEU A 7 33.97 -47.36 -28.07
N THR A 8 34.70 -46.50 -27.35
CA THR A 8 34.25 -45.99 -26.06
C THR A 8 33.11 -45.00 -26.28
N LEU A 9 31.86 -45.41 -26.01
CA LEU A 9 30.73 -44.50 -25.88
C LEU A 9 30.94 -43.62 -24.65
N LEU A 10 31.26 -42.35 -24.87
CA LEU A 10 31.26 -41.33 -23.84
C LEU A 10 29.80 -40.99 -23.52
N SER A 11 29.25 -41.58 -22.47
CA SER A 11 27.93 -41.22 -21.95
C SER A 11 28.00 -39.81 -21.38
N ILE A 12 27.56 -38.82 -22.17
CA ILE A 12 27.32 -37.47 -21.68
C ILE A 12 26.11 -37.58 -20.74
N SER A 13 26.37 -37.71 -19.43
CA SER A 13 25.37 -37.47 -18.42
C SER A 13 24.97 -36.00 -18.52
N SER A 14 23.86 -35.72 -19.19
CA SER A 14 23.16 -34.45 -19.06
C SER A 14 22.81 -34.28 -17.59
N ALA A 15 23.62 -33.49 -16.88
CA ALA A 15 23.25 -32.98 -15.57
C ALA A 15 21.89 -32.31 -15.76
N ALA A 16 20.86 -32.85 -15.13
CA ALA A 16 19.55 -32.25 -15.09
C ALA A 16 19.74 -30.83 -14.55
N SER A 17 19.54 -29.81 -15.41
CA SER A 17 19.45 -28.44 -14.97
C SER A 17 18.39 -28.40 -13.88
N SER A 18 18.79 -28.12 -12.63
CA SER A 18 17.83 -27.84 -11.59
C SER A 18 16.97 -26.71 -12.12
N SER A 19 15.66 -26.93 -12.25
CA SER A 19 14.72 -25.83 -12.43
C SER A 19 14.96 -24.89 -11.25
N SER A 20 15.66 -23.79 -11.49
CA SER A 20 15.58 -22.63 -10.61
C SER A 20 14.10 -22.31 -10.58
N GLY A 21 13.42 -22.66 -9.48
CA GLY A 21 11.99 -22.43 -9.36
C GLY A 21 11.70 -20.98 -9.72
N ASP A 22 10.68 -20.75 -10.54
CA ASP A 22 10.35 -19.40 -11.01
C ASP A 22 10.28 -18.45 -9.81
N VAL A 23 11.12 -17.41 -9.82
CA VAL A 23 11.18 -16.43 -8.75
C VAL A 23 9.92 -15.58 -8.84
N PHE A 24 9.00 -15.74 -7.89
CA PHE A 24 7.82 -14.90 -7.79
C PHE A 24 8.16 -13.58 -7.10
N SER A 25 8.06 -12.47 -7.84
CA SER A 25 8.30 -11.12 -7.32
C SER A 25 6.99 -10.42 -6.98
N ILE A 26 6.99 -9.62 -5.90
CA ILE A 26 5.88 -8.77 -5.48
C ILE A 26 6.42 -7.38 -5.22
N THR A 27 5.76 -6.34 -5.74
CA THR A 27 6.01 -4.97 -5.33
C THR A 27 5.04 -4.53 -4.24
N LEU A 28 5.58 -4.28 -3.05
CA LEU A 28 4.82 -3.81 -1.89
C LEU A 28 4.83 -2.29 -1.81
N LEU A 29 3.67 -1.67 -2.03
CA LEU A 29 3.41 -0.27 -1.76
C LEU A 29 2.73 -0.18 -0.39
N HIS A 30 3.12 0.76 0.45
CA HIS A 30 2.41 0.98 1.70
C HIS A 30 2.44 2.44 2.16
N THR A 31 1.47 2.78 3.00
CA THR A 31 1.44 3.99 3.82
C THR A 31 1.02 3.63 5.23
N ASN A 32 1.32 4.49 6.18
CA ASN A 32 0.86 4.44 7.57
C ASN A 32 0.79 5.87 8.09
N ASP A 33 0.05 6.11 9.16
CA ASP A 33 0.05 7.38 9.89
C ASP A 33 -0.24 8.59 8.99
N ILE A 34 -1.19 8.42 8.05
CA ILE A 34 -1.60 9.52 7.16
C ILE A 34 -2.20 10.66 7.98
N HIS A 35 -2.80 10.37 9.15
CA HIS A 35 -3.26 11.36 10.10
C HIS A 35 -4.00 12.53 9.45
N SER A 36 -4.96 12.20 8.58
CA SER A 36 -5.82 13.16 7.90
C SER A 36 -5.06 14.27 7.13
N HIS A 37 -3.83 14.00 6.68
CA HIS A 37 -3.10 14.86 5.75
C HIS A 37 -3.63 14.69 4.32
N PHE A 38 -4.88 15.13 4.11
CA PHE A 38 -5.54 15.10 2.79
C PHE A 38 -4.84 16.01 1.77
N LEU A 39 -4.42 17.18 2.25
CA LEU A 39 -3.66 18.16 1.48
C LEU A 39 -2.16 17.98 1.69
N GLN A 40 -1.37 18.58 0.81
CA GLN A 40 0.08 18.63 0.98
C GLN A 40 0.47 19.38 2.26
N SER A 41 1.58 18.93 2.85
CA SER A 41 2.13 19.46 4.10
C SER A 41 3.55 20.00 3.86
N ASP A 42 4.07 20.84 4.74
CA ASP A 42 5.47 21.23 4.69
C ASP A 42 6.40 20.09 5.14
N GLY A 43 7.72 20.31 5.08
CA GLY A 43 8.72 19.30 5.48
C GLY A 43 8.70 18.91 6.98
N ARG A 44 7.85 19.53 7.80
CA ARG A 44 7.64 19.20 9.21
C ARG A 44 6.24 18.62 9.48
N GLY A 45 5.47 18.34 8.42
CA GLY A 45 4.09 17.88 8.53
C GLY A 45 3.08 18.97 8.89
N ALA A 46 3.46 20.26 8.91
CA ALA A 46 2.51 21.33 9.16
C ALA A 46 1.80 21.78 7.86
N ASN A 47 0.86 22.71 7.98
CA ASN A 47 0.16 23.28 6.82
C ASN A 47 1.16 23.84 5.79
N CYS A 48 1.00 23.39 4.55
CA CYS A 48 1.67 23.97 3.39
C CYS A 48 1.03 25.32 3.04
N SER A 49 1.77 26.42 3.17
CA SER A 49 1.32 27.72 2.69
C SER A 49 1.61 27.90 1.19
N GLU A 50 0.91 28.81 0.54
CA GLU A 50 1.15 29.16 -0.87
C GLU A 50 2.61 29.56 -1.13
N LYS A 51 3.25 30.27 -0.20
CA LYS A 51 4.66 30.64 -0.28
C LYS A 51 5.59 29.42 -0.31
N LYS A 52 5.28 28.38 0.47
CA LYS A 52 6.06 27.13 0.48
C LYS A 52 5.76 26.30 -0.78
N ALA A 53 4.51 26.26 -1.21
CA ALA A 53 4.11 25.59 -2.44
C ALA A 53 4.84 26.18 -3.66
N ALA A 54 4.90 27.52 -3.76
CA ALA A 54 5.62 28.23 -4.83
C ALA A 54 7.14 27.93 -4.85
N LYS A 55 7.69 27.47 -3.73
CA LYS A 55 9.09 27.06 -3.59
C LYS A 55 9.31 25.54 -3.72
N ASN A 56 8.26 24.77 -4.01
CA ASN A 56 8.30 23.30 -3.99
C ASN A 56 8.71 22.70 -2.64
N GLU A 57 8.35 23.36 -1.54
CA GLU A 57 8.65 22.92 -0.17
C GLU A 57 7.46 22.19 0.48
N CYS A 58 6.59 21.59 -0.34
CA CYS A 58 5.40 20.87 0.12
C CYS A 58 5.31 19.44 -0.44
N TYR A 59 4.87 18.53 0.41
CA TYR A 59 5.00 17.09 0.23
C TYR A 59 3.70 16.36 0.57
N GLY A 60 3.59 15.10 0.16
CA GLY A 60 2.45 14.25 0.50
C GLY A 60 1.12 14.75 -0.06
N GLY A 61 0.04 14.51 0.68
CA GLY A 61 -1.32 14.76 0.25
C GLY A 61 -1.87 13.61 -0.62
N ILE A 62 -3.15 13.31 -0.45
CA ILE A 62 -3.81 12.15 -1.05
C ILE A 62 -3.72 12.17 -2.58
N ALA A 63 -3.90 13.33 -3.21
CA ALA A 63 -3.81 13.45 -4.66
C ALA A 63 -2.44 13.02 -5.22
N ARG A 64 -1.35 13.36 -4.53
CA ARG A 64 0.01 13.01 -4.95
C ARG A 64 0.29 11.53 -4.71
N ILE A 65 -0.18 10.98 -3.58
CA ILE A 65 -0.07 9.55 -3.27
C ILE A 65 -0.80 8.73 -4.34
N VAL A 66 -2.06 9.04 -4.61
CA VAL A 66 -2.88 8.35 -5.62
C VAL A 66 -2.24 8.43 -7.01
N THR A 67 -1.64 9.58 -7.37
CA THR A 67 -0.93 9.72 -8.64
C THR A 67 0.25 8.76 -8.71
N LYS A 68 1.08 8.70 -7.67
CA LYS A 68 2.25 7.82 -7.63
C LYS A 68 1.87 6.33 -7.58
N VAL A 69 0.87 5.98 -6.79
CA VAL A 69 0.33 4.61 -6.73
C VAL A 69 -0.19 4.17 -8.09
N ARG A 70 -0.90 5.04 -8.82
CA ARG A 70 -1.38 4.73 -10.17
C ARG A 70 -0.24 4.49 -11.16
N GLU A 71 0.85 5.25 -11.07
CA GLU A 71 2.05 5.02 -11.88
C GLU A 71 2.67 3.65 -11.55
N LEU A 72 2.92 3.39 -10.26
CA LEU A 72 3.56 2.16 -9.81
C LEU A 72 2.72 0.93 -10.11
N LYS A 73 1.39 0.99 -9.90
CA LYS A 73 0.48 -0.10 -10.26
C LYS A 73 0.46 -0.42 -11.76
N ARG A 74 0.98 0.46 -12.63
CA ARG A 74 1.09 0.23 -14.09
C ARG A 74 2.48 -0.26 -14.51
N SER A 75 3.54 0.09 -13.78
CA SER A 75 4.92 -0.20 -14.16
C SER A 75 5.53 -1.39 -13.43
N GLU A 76 5.04 -1.70 -12.23
CA GLU A 76 5.62 -2.70 -11.34
C GLU A 76 4.96 -4.07 -11.51
N GLU A 77 5.73 -5.13 -11.22
CA GLU A 77 5.24 -6.51 -11.25
C GLU A 77 4.46 -6.85 -9.96
N ASN A 78 3.28 -7.46 -10.10
CA ASN A 78 2.40 -7.89 -9.01
C ASN A 78 2.26 -6.85 -7.86
N PRO A 79 1.85 -5.60 -8.16
CA PRO A 79 1.86 -4.54 -7.17
C PRO A 79 0.67 -4.65 -6.20
N LEU A 80 0.96 -4.62 -4.91
CA LEU A 80 -0.04 -4.57 -3.83
C LEU A 80 0.14 -3.29 -3.02
N PHE A 81 -0.96 -2.65 -2.63
CA PHE A 81 -0.97 -1.39 -1.89
C PHE A 81 -1.76 -1.48 -0.59
N PHE A 82 -1.10 -1.20 0.53
CA PHE A 82 -1.68 -1.33 1.87
C PHE A 82 -1.61 -0.05 2.71
N ASN A 83 -2.52 0.07 3.67
CA ASN A 83 -2.41 1.04 4.76
C ASN A 83 -2.28 0.32 6.11
N ALA A 84 -1.32 0.71 6.95
CA ALA A 84 -1.09 0.08 8.25
C ALA A 84 -1.87 0.68 9.44
N GLY A 85 -2.77 1.64 9.19
CA GLY A 85 -3.58 2.31 10.22
C GLY A 85 -3.24 3.79 10.39
N ASP A 86 -3.93 4.42 11.34
CA ASP A 86 -3.77 5.83 11.73
C ASP A 86 -3.99 6.80 10.55
N PHE A 87 -5.09 6.58 9.84
CA PHE A 87 -5.61 7.50 8.84
C PHE A 87 -6.66 8.46 9.41
N PHE A 88 -7.18 8.19 10.61
CA PHE A 88 -7.94 9.12 11.44
C PHE A 88 -7.05 10.14 12.16
N GLN A 89 -7.68 11.19 12.71
CA GLN A 89 -7.06 12.26 13.50
C GLN A 89 -5.95 13.03 12.76
N GLY A 90 -5.39 14.08 13.37
CA GLY A 90 -4.13 14.72 12.96
C GLY A 90 -4.28 16.14 12.43
N THR A 91 -5.32 16.41 11.65
CA THR A 91 -5.61 17.76 11.12
C THR A 91 -7.06 18.17 11.38
N VAL A 92 -7.35 19.46 11.17
CA VAL A 92 -8.72 20.02 11.32
C VAL A 92 -9.75 19.31 10.45
N TRP A 93 -9.33 18.65 9.37
CA TRP A 93 -10.22 17.90 8.49
C TRP A 93 -10.96 16.80 9.27
N TYR A 94 -10.26 16.04 10.11
CA TYR A 94 -10.90 15.02 10.94
C TYR A 94 -11.74 15.65 12.06
N THR A 95 -11.23 16.70 12.71
CA THR A 95 -11.98 17.38 13.77
C THR A 95 -13.36 17.83 13.31
N VAL A 96 -13.47 18.38 12.09
CA VAL A 96 -14.71 18.96 11.56
C VAL A 96 -15.57 17.93 10.84
N LEU A 97 -14.96 17.08 10.00
CA LEU A 97 -15.71 16.19 9.09
C LEU A 97 -15.71 14.73 9.54
N LYS A 98 -14.93 14.39 10.58
CA LYS A 98 -14.84 13.07 11.20
C LYS A 98 -14.57 11.98 10.16
N TYR A 99 -15.09 10.79 10.39
CA TYR A 99 -14.91 9.65 9.49
C TYR A 99 -15.35 9.92 8.04
N ASN A 100 -16.25 10.89 7.81
CA ASN A 100 -16.89 11.08 6.51
C ASN A 100 -15.88 11.51 5.42
N ILE A 101 -14.99 12.46 5.75
CA ILE A 101 -13.93 12.88 4.81
C ILE A 101 -12.90 11.78 4.60
N VAL A 102 -12.58 11.03 5.66
CA VAL A 102 -11.60 9.94 5.60
C VAL A 102 -12.11 8.84 4.67
N ALA A 103 -13.37 8.44 4.81
CA ALA A 103 -13.99 7.44 3.94
C ALA A 103 -14.03 7.88 2.47
N VAL A 104 -14.36 9.15 2.18
CA VAL A 104 -14.29 9.70 0.80
C VAL A 104 -12.88 9.59 0.23
N ALA A 105 -11.84 9.84 1.03
CA ALA A 105 -10.47 9.70 0.58
C ALA A 105 -10.09 8.22 0.36
N MET A 106 -10.37 7.34 1.34
CA MET A 106 -10.03 5.92 1.28
C MET A 106 -10.67 5.22 0.08
N GLU A 107 -11.92 5.57 -0.26
CA GLU A 107 -12.63 5.15 -1.48
C GLU A 107 -11.88 5.46 -2.78
N LYS A 108 -10.94 6.42 -2.77
CA LYS A 108 -10.15 6.84 -3.93
C LYS A 108 -8.69 6.40 -3.88
N MET A 109 -8.24 5.84 -2.76
CA MET A 109 -6.82 5.52 -2.54
C MET A 109 -6.33 4.28 -3.29
N MET A 110 -7.23 3.41 -3.74
CA MET A 110 -6.87 2.17 -4.45
C MET A 110 -6.09 1.16 -3.58
N TYR A 111 -6.31 1.18 -2.25
CA TYR A 111 -5.78 0.17 -1.34
C TYR A 111 -6.39 -1.20 -1.63
N ASP A 112 -5.56 -2.22 -1.55
CA ASP A 112 -5.99 -3.62 -1.63
C ASP A 112 -6.47 -4.10 -0.25
N SER A 113 -5.84 -3.62 0.84
CA SER A 113 -6.35 -3.78 2.21
C SER A 113 -5.80 -2.70 3.14
N VAL A 114 -6.49 -2.46 4.25
CA VAL A 114 -6.07 -1.55 5.31
C VAL A 114 -6.17 -2.22 6.67
N CYS A 115 -5.30 -1.88 7.61
CA CYS A 115 -5.43 -2.24 9.02
C CYS A 115 -6.00 -1.08 9.82
N LEU A 116 -6.64 -1.39 10.96
CA LEU A 116 -7.00 -0.39 11.96
C LEU A 116 -5.79 -0.09 12.86
N GLY A 117 -5.46 1.19 13.01
CA GLY A 117 -4.56 1.72 14.03
C GLY A 117 -5.32 2.11 15.29
N ASN A 118 -4.64 2.79 16.22
CA ASN A 118 -5.27 3.23 17.47
C ASN A 118 -6.17 4.45 17.27
N HIS A 119 -5.82 5.38 16.37
CA HIS A 119 -6.61 6.60 16.17
C HIS A 119 -7.94 6.36 15.46
N GLU A 120 -8.12 5.19 14.83
CA GLU A 120 -9.42 4.77 14.31
C GLU A 120 -10.49 4.62 15.42
N PHE A 121 -10.08 4.55 16.70
CA PHE A 121 -10.95 4.42 17.86
C PHE A 121 -11.09 5.71 18.68
N ASP A 122 -10.53 6.85 18.24
CA ASP A 122 -10.56 8.12 18.99
C ASP A 122 -11.98 8.61 19.33
N ASP A 123 -12.94 8.40 18.42
CA ASP A 123 -14.36 8.74 18.60
C ASP A 123 -15.19 7.51 19.03
N GLY A 124 -14.53 6.46 19.52
CA GLY A 124 -15.14 5.20 19.95
C GLY A 124 -15.70 4.34 18.80
N PRO A 125 -16.29 3.18 19.13
CA PRO A 125 -16.94 2.32 18.15
C PRO A 125 -18.04 3.02 17.34
N GLU A 126 -18.73 3.99 17.93
CA GLU A 126 -19.77 4.78 17.26
C GLU A 126 -19.21 5.66 16.14
N GLY A 127 -17.97 6.13 16.28
CA GLY A 127 -17.24 6.85 15.24
C GLY A 127 -16.69 5.94 14.14
N LEU A 128 -16.27 4.72 14.50
CA LEU A 128 -15.66 3.76 13.59
C LEU A 128 -16.67 2.93 12.78
N ALA A 129 -17.77 2.48 13.39
CA ALA A 129 -18.77 1.63 12.74
C ALA A 129 -19.28 2.18 11.38
N PRO A 130 -19.69 3.46 11.25
CA PRO A 130 -20.15 3.99 9.96
C PRO A 130 -19.03 4.08 8.91
N PHE A 131 -17.77 4.22 9.32
CA PHE A 131 -16.62 4.14 8.42
C PHE A 131 -16.48 2.73 7.83
N LEU A 132 -16.55 1.70 8.66
CA LEU A 132 -16.44 0.30 8.23
C LEU A 132 -17.52 -0.07 7.20
N VAL A 133 -18.77 0.38 7.43
CA VAL A 133 -19.86 0.20 6.46
C VAL A 133 -19.55 0.85 5.11
N ARG A 134 -18.86 2.00 5.11
CA ARG A 134 -18.44 2.64 3.85
C ARG A 134 -17.30 1.89 3.19
N MET A 135 -16.34 1.36 3.95
CA MET A 135 -15.24 0.56 3.39
C MET A 135 -15.75 -0.71 2.73
N GLU A 136 -16.71 -1.40 3.36
CA GLU A 136 -17.40 -2.56 2.77
C GLU A 136 -18.08 -2.18 1.45
N LYS A 137 -18.89 -1.11 1.42
CA LYS A 137 -19.55 -0.63 0.19
C LYS A 137 -18.57 -0.22 -0.91
N ALA A 138 -17.38 0.19 -0.54
CA ALA A 138 -16.31 0.62 -1.44
C ALA A 138 -15.40 -0.52 -1.90
N ASN A 139 -15.64 -1.76 -1.45
CA ASN A 139 -14.75 -2.91 -1.64
C ASN A 139 -13.32 -2.67 -1.12
N VAL A 140 -13.19 -1.96 0.00
CA VAL A 140 -11.91 -1.79 0.72
C VAL A 140 -11.89 -2.76 1.90
N THR A 141 -11.03 -3.76 1.83
CA THR A 141 -10.87 -4.75 2.90
C THR A 141 -10.21 -4.13 4.12
N VAL A 142 -10.89 -4.16 5.26
CA VAL A 142 -10.35 -3.73 6.56
C VAL A 142 -9.98 -4.97 7.37
N LEU A 143 -8.74 -5.01 7.89
CA LEU A 143 -8.18 -6.14 8.64
C LEU A 143 -8.06 -5.79 10.13
N GLY A 144 -8.50 -6.73 10.97
CA GLY A 144 -8.30 -6.70 12.41
C GLY A 144 -8.32 -8.13 12.95
N THR A 145 -7.16 -8.67 13.32
CA THR A 145 -7.01 -10.09 13.72
C THR A 145 -6.93 -10.28 15.23
N ASN A 146 -6.77 -9.19 15.98
CA ASN A 146 -6.63 -9.15 17.43
C ASN A 146 -7.71 -8.29 18.11
N LEU A 147 -8.84 -8.08 17.42
CA LEU A 147 -10.01 -7.38 17.95
C LEU A 147 -11.10 -8.40 18.27
N ASN A 148 -11.76 -8.24 19.42
CA ASN A 148 -12.98 -8.98 19.76
C ASN A 148 -14.17 -8.08 19.45
N THR A 149 -14.76 -8.26 18.27
CA THR A 149 -15.85 -7.43 17.72
C THR A 149 -17.21 -8.07 17.93
#